data_AF-A0A2V8MU04-F1
#
_entry.id   AF-A0A2V8MU04-F1
#
_cell.length_a   1.000
_cell.length_b   1.000
_cell.length_c   1.000
_cell.angle_alpha   90.00
_cell.angle_beta   90.00
_cell.angle_gamma   90.00
#
_symmetry.space_group_name_H-M   'P 1'
#
loop_
_entity.id
_entity.type
_entity.pdbx_description
1 polymer ?
#
loop_
_entity_poly.entity_id
_entity_poly.type
_entity_poly.pdbx_seq_one_letter_code
_entity_poly.pdbx_strand_id
1 'polypeptide(L)'
;MHRYFLYLAVIFLFILASDVWKALWFTNPATGAVSFGIGIGTIVLAVNVILLSGYALGCHSMRHLVGGGKDELKRALFGRTGYNCVSCLNSNHMRWAWGSLFWVAFSDLYVRLCSMGILTDWRIF
;
A
#
# COMPACT_ATOMS: atom_id res chain seq x y z
N MET A 1 -22.30 3.24 -2.45
CA MET A 1 -21.15 3.93 -1.83
C MET A 1 -19.82 3.18 -1.97
N HIS A 2 -19.72 1.88 -1.69
CA HIS A 2 -18.45 1.13 -1.75
C HIS A 2 -17.68 1.21 -3.09
N ARG A 3 -18.36 1.33 -4.23
CA ARG A 3 -17.70 1.48 -5.55
C ARG A 3 -16.93 2.80 -5.69
N TYR A 4 -17.49 3.92 -5.22
CA TYR A 4 -16.83 5.23 -5.33
C TYR A 4 -15.65 5.34 -4.37
N PHE A 5 -15.80 4.76 -3.17
CA PHE A 5 -14.71 4.70 -2.20
C PHE A 5 -13.53 3.86 -2.71
N LEU A 6 -13.79 2.81 -3.50
CA LEU A 6 -12.72 2.01 -4.14
C LEU A 6 -11.86 2.87 -5.10
N TYR A 7 -12.46 3.74 -5.90
CA TYR A 7 -11.69 4.60 -6.82
C TYR A 7 -10.79 5.57 -6.06
N LEU A 8 -11.31 6.18 -4.99
CA LEU A 8 -10.51 7.03 -4.12
C LEU A 8 -9.40 6.24 -3.44
N ALA A 9 -9.70 5.04 -2.91
CA ALA A 9 -8.72 4.18 -2.28
C ALA A 9 -7.57 3.83 -3.23
N VAL A 10 -7.87 3.49 -4.49
CA VAL A 10 -6.85 3.23 -5.51
C VAL A 10 -5.96 4.45 -5.77
N ILE A 11 -6.54 5.66 -5.83
CA ILE A 11 -5.75 6.90 -5.94
C ILE A 11 -4.81 7.06 -4.74
N PHE A 12 -5.32 6.85 -3.51
CA PHE A 12 -4.49 6.91 -2.31
C PHE A 12 -3.35 5.88 -2.32
N LEU A 13 -3.58 4.67 -2.84
CA LEU A 13 -2.51 3.67 -2.98
C LEU A 13 -1.37 4.16 -3.87
N PHE A 14 -1.68 4.86 -4.97
CA PHE A 14 -0.63 5.44 -5.82
C PHE A 14 0.16 6.55 -5.12
N ILE A 15 -0.52 7.35 -4.29
CA ILE A 15 0.15 8.38 -3.48
C ILE A 15 1.09 7.71 -2.47
N LEU A 16 0.60 6.72 -1.73
CA LEU A 16 1.40 5.95 -0.76
C LEU A 16 2.60 5.25 -1.43
N ALA A 17 2.41 4.70 -2.63
CA ALA A 17 3.50 4.12 -3.41
C ALA A 17 4.54 5.18 -3.84
N SER A 18 4.09 6.39 -4.19
CA SER A 18 4.97 7.53 -4.47
C SER A 18 5.77 7.95 -3.24
N ASP A 19 5.18 7.90 -2.05
CA ASP A 19 5.88 8.22 -0.81
C ASP A 19 6.96 7.19 -0.48
N VAL A 20 6.70 5.89 -0.71
CA VAL A 20 7.73 4.84 -0.64
C VAL A 20 8.85 5.12 -1.62
N TRP A 21 8.52 5.48 -2.86
CA TRP A 21 9.53 5.83 -3.87
C TRP A 21 10.41 6.99 -3.42
N LYS A 22 9.82 8.06 -2.90
CA LYS A 22 10.56 9.20 -2.36
C LYS A 22 11.42 8.82 -1.16
N ALA A 23 10.93 7.93 -0.30
CA ALA A 23 11.67 7.43 0.86
C ALA A 23 12.88 6.55 0.50
N LEU A 24 13.07 6.20 -0.78
CA LEU A 24 14.30 5.54 -1.27
C LEU A 24 15.42 6.53 -1.59
N TRP A 25 15.12 7.83 -1.66
CA TRP A 25 16.06 8.86 -2.09
C TRP A 25 16.46 9.73 -0.91
N PHE A 26 17.70 9.56 -0.45
CA PHE A 26 18.24 10.28 0.68
C PHE A 26 19.16 11.41 0.21
N THR A 27 18.89 12.62 0.67
CA THR A 27 19.76 13.78 0.41
C THR A 27 20.82 13.88 1.51
N ASN A 28 22.09 13.96 1.12
CA ASN A 28 23.19 14.21 2.05
C ASN A 28 23.17 15.69 2.48
N PRO A 29 23.05 16.01 3.78
CA PRO A 29 22.99 17.39 4.25
C PRO A 29 24.27 18.20 3.98
N ALA A 30 25.43 17.55 3.87
CA ALA A 30 26.72 18.21 3.70
C ALA A 30 27.06 18.49 2.23
N THR A 31 26.64 17.62 1.31
CA THR A 31 26.99 17.72 -0.12
C THR A 31 25.81 18.03 -1.03
N GLY A 32 24.58 17.93 -0.53
CA GLY A 32 23.35 18.04 -1.32
C GLY A 32 23.14 16.89 -2.31
N ALA A 33 24.06 15.91 -2.36
CA ALA A 33 23.95 14.79 -3.27
C ALA A 33 22.80 13.86 -2.86
N VAL A 34 21.99 13.45 -3.82
CA VAL A 34 20.93 12.46 -3.64
C VAL A 34 21.51 11.07 -3.91
N SER A 35 21.39 10.17 -2.95
CA SER A 35 21.76 8.77 -3.10
C SER A 35 20.55 7.88 -2.89
N PHE A 36 20.48 6.80 -3.66
CA PHE A 36 19.57 5.71 -3.38
C PHE A 36 19.96 5.04 -2.06
N GLY A 37 18.97 4.66 -1.26
CA GLY A 37 19.17 3.88 -0.05
C GLY A 37 17.86 3.27 0.45
N ILE A 38 17.98 2.38 1.43
CA ILE A 38 16.81 1.86 2.16
C ILE A 38 16.99 2.15 3.63
N GLY A 39 16.04 2.90 4.19
CA GLY A 39 15.90 3.10 5.63
C GLY A 39 14.84 2.19 6.23
N ILE A 40 14.83 2.12 7.57
CA ILE A 40 13.73 1.46 8.30
C ILE A 40 12.40 2.14 7.94
N GLY A 41 12.36 3.47 7.83
CA GLY A 41 11.19 4.23 7.41
C GLY A 41 10.69 3.83 6.02
N THR A 42 11.59 3.58 5.07
CA THR A 42 11.23 3.08 3.74
C THR A 42 10.52 1.72 3.83
N ILE A 43 11.01 0.81 4.67
CA ILE A 43 10.38 -0.51 4.90
C ILE A 43 9.02 -0.34 5.56
N VAL A 44 8.90 0.52 6.58
CA VAL A 44 7.65 0.80 7.28
C VAL A 44 6.58 1.29 6.30
N LEU A 45 6.92 2.26 5.43
CA LEU A 45 6.02 2.77 4.41
C LEU A 45 5.69 1.73 3.33
N ALA A 46 6.66 0.89 2.94
CA ALA A 46 6.45 -0.18 1.96
C ALA A 46 5.47 -1.25 2.47
N VAL A 47 5.62 -1.68 3.72
CA VAL A 47 4.66 -2.61 4.36
C VAL A 47 3.28 -1.96 4.46
N ASN A 48 3.21 -0.66 4.75
CA ASN A 48 1.96 0.08 4.83
C ASN A 48 1.18 0.05 3.49
N VAL A 49 1.84 0.39 2.38
CA VAL A 49 1.18 0.38 1.07
C VAL A 49 0.77 -1.04 0.65
N ILE A 50 1.54 -2.08 1.01
CA ILE A 50 1.21 -3.48 0.72
C ILE A 50 -0.05 -3.91 1.48
N LEU A 51 -0.13 -3.64 2.79
CA LEU A 51 -1.27 -4.02 3.62
C LEU A 51 -2.54 -3.31 3.17
N LEU A 52 -2.46 -2.01 2.90
CA LEU A 52 -3.57 -1.22 2.38
C LEU A 52 -3.99 -1.68 0.97
N SER A 53 -3.04 -2.05 0.12
CA SER A 53 -3.33 -2.62 -1.21
C SER A 53 -4.07 -3.95 -1.08
N GLY A 54 -3.62 -4.84 -0.20
CA GLY A 54 -4.30 -6.12 0.06
C GLY A 54 -5.74 -5.93 0.53
N TYR A 55 -5.97 -4.94 1.42
CA TYR A 55 -7.32 -4.60 1.90
C TYR A 55 -8.19 -4.01 0.79
N ALA A 56 -7.73 -2.98 0.09
CA ALA A 56 -8.49 -2.27 -0.94
C ALA A 56 -8.78 -3.16 -2.16
N LEU A 57 -7.76 -3.88 -2.65
CA LEU A 57 -7.89 -4.77 -3.81
C LEU A 57 -8.64 -6.07 -3.48
N GLY A 58 -8.64 -6.49 -2.22
CA GLY A 58 -9.40 -7.67 -1.74
C GLY A 58 -10.89 -7.42 -1.53
N CYS A 59 -11.42 -6.22 -1.77
CA CYS A 59 -12.83 -5.95 -1.51
C CYS A 59 -13.77 -6.64 -2.53
N HIS A 60 -15.02 -6.90 -2.12
CA HIS A 60 -16.05 -7.47 -3.01
C HIS A 60 -16.30 -6.60 -4.25
N SER A 61 -16.19 -5.28 -4.11
CA SER A 61 -16.34 -4.36 -5.24
C SER A 61 -15.25 -4.55 -6.30
N MET A 62 -14.01 -4.84 -5.89
CA MET A 62 -12.90 -5.09 -6.81
C MET A 62 -13.07 -6.44 -7.52
N ARG A 63 -13.51 -7.47 -6.79
CA ARG A 63 -13.83 -8.78 -7.39
C ARG A 63 -14.88 -8.67 -8.50
N HIS A 64 -15.94 -7.91 -8.25
CA HIS A 64 -16.99 -7.67 -9.23
C HIS A 64 -16.51 -6.81 -10.42
N LEU A 65 -15.59 -5.87 -10.19
CA LEU A 65 -14.97 -5.06 -11.25
C LEU A 65 -14.10 -5.94 -12.17
N VAL A 66 -13.24 -6.79 -11.57
CA VAL A 66 -12.38 -7.73 -12.32
C VAL A 66 -13.20 -8.83 -13.00
N GLY A 67 -14.30 -9.28 -12.39
CA GLY A 67 -15.19 -10.32 -12.91
C GLY A 67 -16.10 -9.89 -14.08
N GLY A 68 -16.19 -8.59 -14.38
CA GLY A 68 -16.95 -8.11 -15.55
C GLY A 68 -18.42 -7.77 -15.30
N GLY A 69 -18.82 -7.46 -14.07
CA GLY A 69 -20.16 -6.91 -13.77
C GLY A 69 -21.27 -7.94 -13.51
N LYS A 70 -21.06 -9.17 -13.96
CA LYS A 70 -21.62 -10.44 -13.45
C LYS A 70 -20.38 -11.29 -13.22
N ASP A 71 -20.28 -12.12 -12.18
CA ASP A 71 -19.10 -12.96 -11.90
C ASP A 71 -18.88 -14.06 -12.99
N GLU A 72 -18.88 -13.67 -14.26
CA GLU A 72 -18.71 -14.47 -15.45
C GLU A 72 -17.24 -14.38 -15.89
N LEU A 73 -16.47 -15.43 -15.60
CA LEU A 73 -15.06 -15.54 -15.98
C LEU A 73 -14.77 -15.29 -17.47
N LYS A 74 -15.76 -15.44 -18.35
CA LYS A 74 -15.65 -15.15 -19.79
C LYS A 74 -15.46 -13.66 -20.11
N ARG A 75 -15.81 -12.75 -19.20
CA ARG A 75 -15.71 -11.28 -19.38
C ARG A 75 -14.74 -10.63 -18.40
N ALA A 76 -13.90 -11.41 -17.72
CA ALA A 76 -12.97 -10.88 -16.75
C ALA A 76 -11.91 -9.97 -17.39
N LEU A 77 -11.79 -8.73 -16.92
CA LEU A 77 -10.88 -7.70 -17.44
C LEU A 77 -9.41 -8.12 -17.41
N PHE A 78 -9.02 -8.90 -16.39
CA PHE A 78 -7.66 -9.43 -16.19
C PHE A 78 -7.61 -10.96 -16.35
N GLY A 79 -8.61 -11.55 -17.01
CA GLY A 79 -8.78 -12.98 -17.17
C GLY A 79 -8.94 -13.74 -15.84
N ARG A 80 -8.78 -15.06 -15.92
CA ARG A 80 -8.95 -15.97 -14.77
C ARG A 80 -7.90 -15.75 -13.67
N THR A 81 -6.67 -15.39 -14.06
CA THR A 81 -5.56 -15.16 -13.11
C THR A 81 -5.82 -13.94 -12.23
N GLY A 82 -6.23 -12.81 -12.80
CA GLY A 82 -6.57 -11.62 -12.01
C GLY A 82 -7.76 -11.85 -11.09
N TYR A 83 -8.79 -12.54 -11.58
CA TYR A 83 -9.95 -12.91 -10.75
C TYR A 83 -9.57 -13.82 -9.57
N ASN A 84 -8.70 -14.82 -9.81
CA ASN A 84 -8.23 -15.72 -8.76
C ASN A 84 -7.37 -14.98 -7.71
N CYS A 85 -6.51 -14.05 -8.14
CA CYS A 85 -5.71 -13.22 -7.24
C CYS A 85 -6.60 -12.37 -6.33
N VAL A 86 -7.55 -11.63 -6.91
CA VAL A 86 -8.51 -10.82 -6.14
C VAL A 86 -9.38 -11.68 -5.22
N SER A 87 -9.77 -12.88 -5.67
CA SER A 87 -10.50 -13.84 -4.83
C SER A 87 -9.68 -14.37 -3.65
N CYS A 88 -8.37 -14.57 -3.83
CA CYS A 88 -7.44 -14.94 -2.77
C CYS A 88 -7.24 -13.80 -1.75
N LEU A 89 -7.14 -12.56 -2.21
CA LEU A 89 -7.11 -11.39 -1.34
C LEU A 89 -8.43 -11.20 -0.58
N ASN A 90 -9.56 -11.46 -1.25
CA ASN A 90 -10.90 -11.36 -0.66
C ASN A 90 -11.15 -12.38 0.45
N SER A 91 -10.67 -13.62 0.31
CA SER A 91 -10.82 -14.64 1.37
C SER A 91 -10.11 -14.25 2.68
N ASN A 92 -9.07 -13.41 2.58
CA ASN A 92 -8.33 -12.87 3.73
C ASN A 92 -8.66 -11.41 4.03
N HIS A 93 -9.73 -10.84 3.45
CA HIS A 93 -10.02 -9.40 3.50
C HIS A 93 -10.04 -8.83 4.93
N MET A 94 -10.63 -9.57 5.88
CA MET A 94 -10.65 -9.16 7.29
C MET A 94 -9.24 -9.10 7.91
N ARG A 95 -8.35 -10.03 7.56
CA ARG A 95 -6.96 -10.03 8.04
C ARG A 95 -6.18 -8.85 7.48
N TRP A 96 -6.34 -8.56 6.19
CA TRP A 96 -5.76 -7.37 5.57
C TRP A 96 -6.27 -6.08 6.22
N ALA A 97 -7.55 -6.01 6.57
CA ALA A 97 -8.13 -4.86 7.26
C ALA A 97 -7.46 -4.61 8.62
N TRP A 98 -7.43 -5.61 9.50
CA TRP A 98 -6.79 -5.48 10.81
C TRP A 98 -5.30 -5.20 10.72
N GLY A 99 -4.58 -5.90 9.84
CA GLY A 99 -3.17 -5.66 9.58
C GLY A 99 -2.90 -4.23 9.12
N SER A 100 -3.66 -3.75 8.14
CA SER A 100 -3.53 -2.37 7.63
C SER A 100 -3.89 -1.33 8.68
N LEU A 101 -4.93 -1.55 9.50
CA LEU A 101 -5.37 -0.59 10.51
C LEU A 101 -4.29 -0.38 11.58
N PHE A 102 -3.74 -1.49 12.08
CA PHE A 102 -2.65 -1.46 13.03
C PHE A 102 -1.39 -0.81 12.43
N TRP A 103 -1.04 -1.22 11.20
CA TRP A 103 0.20 -0.78 10.59
C TRP A 103 0.17 0.67 10.13
N VAL A 104 -0.98 1.20 9.69
CA VAL A 104 -1.15 2.63 9.40
C VAL A 104 -0.89 3.46 10.65
N ALA A 105 -1.50 3.09 11.78
CA ALA A 105 -1.30 3.78 13.05
C ALA A 105 0.17 3.73 13.51
N PHE A 106 0.80 2.55 13.36
CA PHE A 106 2.23 2.40 13.62
C PHE A 106 3.09 3.27 12.69
N SER A 107 2.79 3.31 11.40
CA SER A 107 3.53 4.09 10.40
C SER A 107 3.44 5.58 10.70
N ASP A 108 2.25 6.09 11.05
CA ASP A 108 2.04 7.49 11.43
C ASP A 108 2.85 7.85 12.68
N LEU A 109 2.79 7.00 13.72
CA LEU A 109 3.58 7.18 14.93
C LEU A 109 5.08 7.16 14.65
N TYR A 110 5.57 6.21 13.84
CA TYR A 110 6.98 6.10 13.47
C TYR A 110 7.47 7.37 12.76
N VAL A 111 6.77 7.80 11.71
CA VAL A 111 7.12 9.00 10.94
C VAL A 111 7.06 10.26 11.81
N ARG A 112 6.06 10.36 12.69
CA ARG A 112 5.95 11.46 13.66
C ARG A 112 7.13 11.49 14.63
N LEU A 113 7.52 10.36 15.19
CA LEU A 113 8.66 10.28 16.11
C LEU A 113 9.98 10.59 15.42
N CYS A 114 10.14 10.17 14.16
CA CYS A 114 11.29 10.54 13.34
C CYS A 114 11.33 12.04 13.02
N SER A 115 10.21 12.66 12.69
CA SER A 115 10.15 14.10 12.38
C SER A 115 10.38 14.99 13.61
N MET A 116 10.04 14.50 14.79
CA MET A 116 10.35 15.15 16.07
C MET A 116 11.80 14.91 16.54
N GLY A 117 12.58 14.10 15.82
CA GLY A 117 13.96 13.75 16.20
C GLY A 117 14.08 12.83 17.42
N ILE A 118 12.97 12.24 17.89
CA ILE A 118 12.96 11.28 19.01
C ILE A 118 13.50 9.93 18.54
N LEU A 119 13.14 9.52 17.33
CA LEU A 119 13.66 8.32 16.68
C LEU A 119 14.57 8.68 15.52
N THR A 120 15.74 8.04 15.43
CA THR A 120 16.60 8.15 14.27
C THR A 120 16.19 7.10 13.23
N ASP A 121 15.93 7.54 12.00
CA ASP A 121 15.70 6.62 10.89
C ASP A 121 17.03 6.04 10.41
N TRP A 122 17.25 4.76 10.73
CA TRP A 122 18.50 4.08 10.39
C TRP A 122 18.50 3.64 8.93
N ARG A 123 19.61 3.94 8.24
CA ARG A 123 19.87 3.48 6.87
C ARG A 123 20.54 2.12 6.91
N ILE A 124 20.06 1.22 6.06
CA ILE A 124 20.62 -0.13 5.90
C ILE A 124 21.69 -0.11 4.81
N PHE A 125 21.43 0.63 3.72
CA PHE A 125 22.35 0.86 2.62
C PHE A 125 22.03 2.17 1.91
#